data_AF-A0A1H1FRU3-F1
#
_entry.id   AF-A0A1H1FRU3-F1
#
_cell.length_a   1.000
_cell.length_b   1.000
_cell.length_c   1.000
_cell.angle_alpha   90.00
_cell.angle_beta   90.00
_cell.angle_gamma   90.00
#
_symmetry.space_group_name_H-M   'P 1'
#
loop_
_entity.id
_entity.type
_entity.pdbx_description
1 polymer ?
#
loop_
_entity_poly.entity_id
_entity_poly.type
_entity_poly.pdbx_seq_one_letter_code
_entity_poly.pdbx_strand_id
1 'polypeptide(L)'
;MTTPALPPDDEHRPEGFGFRTGVRSEAVAVGCAVFVLALGTVLLAIGAVIFAGEGQWGFVLGLAVLELLFIAGFVAMLHMARQRHRPRPD
;
A
#
# COMPACT_ATOMS: atom_id res chain seq x y z
N MET A 1 44.52 -38.52 -8.70
CA MET A 1 43.62 -37.38 -9.05
C MET A 1 42.47 -37.44 -8.08
N THR A 2 42.55 -36.66 -7.01
CA THR A 2 41.56 -36.66 -5.94
C THR A 2 40.70 -35.43 -6.15
N THR A 3 39.45 -35.63 -6.54
CA THR A 3 38.46 -34.56 -6.66
C THR A 3 38.24 -33.96 -5.26
N PRO A 4 38.46 -32.65 -5.04
CA PRO A 4 38.12 -32.04 -3.77
C PRO A 4 36.60 -32.07 -3.60
N ALA A 5 36.15 -32.69 -2.50
CA ALA A 5 34.75 -32.69 -2.11
C ALA A 5 34.30 -31.25 -1.84
N LEU A 6 33.32 -30.77 -2.59
CA LEU A 6 32.64 -29.50 -2.32
C LEU A 6 31.91 -29.64 -0.97
N PRO A 7 32.07 -28.71 -0.02
CA PRO A 7 31.32 -28.77 1.22
C PRO A 7 29.81 -28.72 0.91
N PRO A 8 29.00 -29.52 1.60
CA PRO A 8 27.56 -29.32 1.59
C PRO A 8 27.28 -28.02 2.35
N ASP A 9 26.31 -27.25 1.87
CA ASP A 9 25.67 -26.16 2.61
C ASP A 9 26.35 -24.78 2.55
N ASP A 10 26.61 -24.28 1.34
CA ASP A 10 26.32 -22.86 1.08
C ASP A 10 24.96 -22.78 0.37
N GLU A 11 23.97 -23.19 1.16
CA GLU A 11 22.56 -22.90 0.99
C GLU A 11 22.46 -21.42 0.60
N HIS A 12 22.19 -21.14 -0.67
CA HIS A 12 21.80 -19.82 -1.17
C HIS A 12 20.50 -19.44 -0.48
N ARG A 13 20.58 -19.06 0.79
CA ARG A 13 19.54 -18.32 1.46
C ARG A 13 19.50 -17.02 0.68
N PRO A 14 18.43 -16.70 -0.06
CA PRO A 14 18.33 -15.37 -0.61
C PRO A 14 18.37 -14.45 0.60
N GLU A 15 19.50 -13.80 0.81
CA GLU A 15 19.63 -12.69 1.74
C GLU A 15 18.70 -11.64 1.17
N GLY A 16 17.41 -11.74 1.53
CA GLY A 16 16.38 -10.80 1.13
C GLY A 16 16.96 -9.44 1.38
N PHE A 17 17.08 -8.65 0.30
CA PHE A 17 17.90 -7.45 0.20
C PHE A 17 18.22 -6.88 1.59
N GLY A 18 19.49 -6.96 2.02
CA GLY A 18 20.03 -6.52 3.32
C GLY A 18 19.87 -5.04 3.63
N PHE A 19 18.87 -4.41 3.06
CA PHE A 19 18.39 -3.14 3.49
C PHE A 19 17.71 -3.27 4.85
N ARG A 20 18.22 -2.52 5.82
CA ARG A 20 17.42 -1.99 6.95
C ARG A 20 16.27 -1.07 6.46
N THR A 21 15.79 -1.22 5.22
CA THR A 21 14.65 -0.50 4.65
C THR A 21 13.33 -0.99 5.20
N GLY A 22 13.24 -2.18 5.81
CA GLY A 22 11.95 -2.69 6.30
C GLY A 22 11.17 -1.66 7.13
N VAL A 23 11.82 -1.02 8.10
CA VAL A 23 11.15 -0.09 9.03
C VAL A 23 10.97 1.32 8.43
N ARG A 24 11.96 1.83 7.67
CA ARG A 24 11.90 3.19 7.07
C ARG A 24 11.05 3.23 5.79
N SER A 25 11.13 2.18 4.98
CA SER A 25 10.33 2.01 3.76
C SER A 25 8.87 1.74 4.07
N GLU A 26 8.56 1.05 5.17
CA GLU A 26 7.18 0.89 5.61
C GLU A 26 6.57 2.22 6.03
N ALA A 27 7.28 3.02 6.82
CA ALA A 27 6.85 4.37 7.18
C ALA A 27 6.65 5.28 5.95
N VAL A 28 7.55 5.22 4.97
CA VAL A 28 7.41 5.96 3.70
C VAL A 28 6.22 5.45 2.87
N ALA A 29 6.00 4.14 2.80
CA ALA A 29 4.87 3.58 2.07
C ALA A 29 3.53 4.00 2.71
N VAL A 30 3.43 3.99 4.04
CA VAL A 30 2.25 4.48 4.75
C VAL A 30 2.08 5.99 4.55
N GLY A 31 3.16 6.77 4.64
CA GLY A 31 3.11 8.21 4.38
C GLY A 31 2.67 8.55 2.96
N CYS A 32 3.17 7.83 1.97
CA CYS A 32 2.76 7.95 0.57
C CYS A 32 1.29 7.60 0.40
N ALA A 33 0.82 6.50 1.00
CA ALA A 33 -0.58 6.10 0.94
C ALA A 33 -1.51 7.17 1.55
N VAL A 34 -1.14 7.74 2.71
CA VAL A 34 -1.91 8.84 3.34
C VAL A 34 -1.90 10.09 2.47
N PHE A 35 -0.76 10.44 1.87
CA PHE A 35 -0.66 11.60 0.98
C PHE A 35 -1.55 11.45 -0.25
N VAL A 36 -1.51 10.28 -0.90
CA VAL A 36 -2.35 9.96 -2.06
C VAL A 36 -3.83 9.95 -1.67
N LEU A 37 -4.18 9.42 -0.49
CA LEU A 37 -5.54 9.47 0.05
C LEU A 37 -6.01 10.92 0.17
N ALA A 38 -5.25 11.75 0.89
CA ALA A 38 -5.60 13.15 1.11
C ALA A 38 -5.71 13.94 -0.20
N LEU A 39 -4.76 13.75 -1.13
CA LEU A 39 -4.77 14.43 -2.42
C LEU A 39 -5.99 14.01 -3.27
N GLY A 40 -6.31 12.71 -3.29
CA GLY A 40 -7.50 12.19 -3.97
C GLY A 40 -8.79 12.75 -3.40
N THR A 41 -8.94 12.74 -2.07
CA THR A 41 -10.12 13.30 -1.38
C THR A 41 -10.28 14.79 -1.68
N VAL A 42 -9.20 15.57 -1.69
CA VAL A 42 -9.27 17.00 -2.05
C VAL A 42 -9.74 17.18 -3.50
N LEU A 43 -9.21 16.40 -4.44
CA LEU A 43 -9.65 16.45 -5.84
C LEU A 43 -11.13 16.09 -6.01
N LEU A 44 -11.58 15.03 -5.34
CA LEU A 44 -12.97 14.59 -5.39
C LEU A 44 -13.91 15.61 -4.74
N ALA A 45 -13.49 16.24 -3.64
CA ALA A 45 -14.24 17.33 -3.01
C ALA A 45 -14.38 18.55 -3.91
N ILE A 46 -13.30 18.98 -4.58
CA ILE A 46 -13.34 20.09 -5.55
C ILE A 46 -14.29 19.76 -6.70
N GLY A 47 -14.17 18.56 -7.28
CA GLY A 47 -15.06 18.10 -8.33
C GLY A 47 -16.53 18.09 -7.88
N ALA A 48 -16.80 17.59 -6.68
CA ALA A 48 -18.15 17.54 -6.13
C ALA A 48 -18.77 18.93 -5.95
N VAL A 49 -17.99 19.91 -5.47
CA VAL A 49 -18.46 21.30 -5.34
C VAL A 49 -18.80 21.90 -6.71
N ILE A 50 -17.96 21.68 -7.72
CA ILE A 50 -18.20 22.18 -9.08
C ILE A 50 -19.46 21.55 -9.67
N PHE A 51 -19.58 20.22 -9.64
CA PHE A 51 -20.73 19.52 -10.22
C PHE A 51 -22.03 19.77 -9.46
N ALA A 52 -21.97 19.99 -8.14
CA ALA A 52 -23.14 20.41 -7.36
C ALA A 52 -23.62 21.80 -7.79
N GLY A 53 -22.69 22.73 -8.08
CA GLY A 53 -23.02 24.06 -8.61
C GLY A 53 -23.69 24.03 -9.98
N GLU A 54 -23.30 23.09 -10.84
CA GLU A 54 -23.90 22.85 -12.17
C GLU A 54 -25.21 22.03 -12.11
N GLY A 55 -25.69 21.65 -10.92
CA GLY A 55 -26.90 20.83 -10.74
C GLY A 55 -26.75 19.38 -11.20
N GLN A 56 -25.52 18.92 -11.45
CA GLN A 56 -25.19 17.60 -11.96
C GLN A 56 -25.06 16.55 -10.85
N TRP A 57 -26.15 16.31 -10.12
CA TRP A 57 -26.20 15.42 -8.95
C TRP A 57 -25.74 13.98 -9.22
N GLY A 58 -25.91 13.47 -10.44
CA GLY A 58 -25.43 12.14 -10.83
C GLY A 58 -23.89 12.02 -10.76
N PHE A 59 -23.17 13.05 -11.18
CA PHE A 59 -21.70 13.09 -11.08
C PHE A 59 -21.25 13.22 -9.63
N VAL A 60 -21.96 14.01 -8.81
CA VAL A 60 -21.70 14.11 -7.37
C VAL A 60 -21.85 12.75 -6.69
N LEU A 61 -22.90 12.00 -7.02
CA LEU A 61 -23.09 10.64 -6.50
C LEU A 61 -21.96 9.71 -6.96
N GLY A 62 -21.55 9.78 -8.23
CA GLY A 62 -20.43 9.01 -8.77
C GLY A 62 -19.11 9.31 -8.05
N LEU A 63 -18.83 10.59 -7.78
CA LEU A 63 -17.65 11.02 -7.03
C LEU A 63 -17.70 10.53 -5.57
N ALA A 64 -18.87 10.54 -4.94
CA ALA A 64 -19.05 10.02 -3.58
C ALA A 64 -18.82 8.50 -3.51
N VAL A 65 -19.29 7.74 -4.51
CA VAL A 65 -19.02 6.29 -4.61
C VAL A 65 -17.53 6.04 -4.83
N LEU A 66 -16.88 6.82 -5.69
CA LEU A 66 -15.45 6.73 -5.94
C LEU A 66 -14.63 7.04 -4.68
N GLU A 67 -15.00 8.08 -3.92
CA GLU A 67 -14.40 8.41 -2.62
C GLU A 67 -14.53 7.22 -1.64
N LEU A 68 -15.71 6.61 -1.57
CA LEU A 68 -15.93 5.43 -0.71
C LEU A 68 -15.01 4.27 -1.09
N LEU A 69 -14.87 3.98 -2.38
CA LEU A 69 -13.98 2.93 -2.88
C LEU A 69 -12.52 3.24 -2.56
N PHE A 70 -12.14 4.51 -2.65
CA PHE A 70 -10.79 4.96 -2.35
C PHE A 70 -10.45 4.78 -0.86
N ILE A 71 -11.36 5.19 0.03
CA ILE A 71 -11.24 4.97 1.48
C ILE A 71 -11.22 3.46 1.79
N ALA A 72 -12.10 2.67 1.18
CA ALA A 72 -12.16 1.23 1.38
C ALA A 72 -10.84 0.54 0.97
N GLY A 73 -10.27 0.92 -0.18
CA GLY A 73 -8.98 0.43 -0.65
C GLY A 73 -7.85 0.79 0.31
N PHE A 74 -7.82 2.02 0.81
CA PHE A 74 -6.84 2.46 1.81
C PHE A 74 -6.96 1.69 3.13
N VAL A 75 -8.17 1.47 3.63
CA VAL A 75 -8.43 0.66 4.83
C VAL A 75 -8.00 -0.79 4.62
N ALA A 76 -8.32 -1.39 3.47
CA ALA A 76 -7.89 -2.73 3.12
C ALA A 76 -6.35 -2.84 3.07
N MET A 77 -5.68 -1.85 2.48
CA MET A 77 -4.21 -1.77 2.45
C MET A 77 -3.62 -1.71 3.87
N LEU A 78 -4.18 -0.88 4.76
CA LEU A 78 -3.75 -0.81 6.16
C LEU A 78 -3.98 -2.12 6.91
N HIS A 79 -5.11 -2.79 6.67
CA HIS A 79 -5.36 -4.12 7.23
C HIS A 79 -4.32 -5.13 6.77
N MET A 80 -3.96 -5.13 5.48
CA MET A 80 -2.97 -6.03 4.91
C MET A 80 -1.57 -5.75 5.47
N ALA A 81 -1.20 -4.48 5.63
CA ALA A 81 0.06 -4.06 6.26
C ALA A 81 0.17 -4.56 7.71
N ARG A 82 -0.91 -4.43 8.50
CA ARG A 82 -0.96 -4.91 9.89
C ARG A 82 -0.90 -6.43 10.01
N GLN A 83 -1.57 -7.15 9.11
CA GLN A 83 -1.58 -8.62 9.13
C GLN A 83 -0.21 -9.24 8.80
N ARG A 84 0.64 -8.53 8.04
CA ARG A 84 2.00 -8.96 7.70
C ARG A 84 2.92 -9.12 8.92
N HIS A 85 2.56 -8.53 10.07
CA HIS A 85 3.33 -8.59 11.31
C HIS A 85 2.92 -9.73 12.26
N ARG A 86 1.98 -10.62 11.89
CA ARG A 86 1.70 -11.80 12.72
C ARG A 86 2.84 -12.83 12.56
N PRO A 87 3.55 -13.19 13.65
CA PRO A 87 4.47 -14.31 13.62
C PRO A 87 3.68 -15.56 13.25
N ARG A 88 4.20 -16.35 12.31
CA ARG A 88 3.65 -17.70 12.07
C ARG A 88 3.86 -18.49 13.37
N PRO A 89 2.83 -19.14 13.94
CA PRO A 89 3.06 -20.06 15.03
C PRO A 89 3.78 -21.29 14.44
N ASP A 90 4.94 -21.58 15.00
CA ASP A 90 5.75 -22.77 14.71
C ASP A 90 5.05 -24.05 15.21
#